data_AF-A0A7S3MQG9-F1
#
_entry.id   AF-A0A7S3MQG9-F1
#
_cell.length_a   1.000
_cell.length_b   1.000
_cell.length_c   1.000
_cell.angle_alpha   90.00
_cell.angle_beta   90.00
_cell.angle_gamma   90.00
#
_symmetry.space_group_name_H-M   'P 1'
#
loop_
_entity.id
_entity.type
_entity.pdbx_description
1 polymer ?
#
loop_
_entity_poly.entity_id
_entity_poly.type
_entity_poly.pdbx_seq_one_letter_code
_entity_poly.pdbx_strand_id
1 'polypeptide(L)'
;FLYLRMVEGVNVELALKFKQQPYEVELQNNDAILYALGIGFQADAMNSKHYKFTYENAEDFQAFPTNAVTVCHRGPFADGDFSVPGIPPFNPMMLLHGEEQVIFTKPLVPGQKYHVQEEIADFQDKGKGALLIFDSKITSVETGELHTTVRSSLFVRGIGGFGHKGKIRQTFPKAPKRAPDFVKEEQTQKNQAFLYRLCNDRNPLHVDPQMSAMGGFETPILHGLCSYGFSARVIQEKYCPEDPQ
;
A
#
# COMPACT_ATOMS: atom_id res chain seq x y z
N PHE A 1 -19.72 31.19 14.98
CA PHE A 1 -18.29 31.05 15.33
C PHE A 1 -18.10 29.76 16.11
N LEU A 2 -17.89 28.63 15.40
CA LEU A 2 -17.53 27.37 16.05
C LEU A 2 -16.01 27.40 16.32
N TYR A 3 -15.63 27.32 17.58
CA TYR A 3 -14.25 27.04 17.98
C TYR A 3 -13.81 25.70 17.36
N LEU A 4 -12.91 25.74 16.38
CA LEU A 4 -12.05 24.61 16.07
C LEU A 4 -11.22 24.35 17.33
N ARG A 5 -11.56 23.31 18.10
CA ARG A 5 -10.65 22.81 19.14
C ARG A 5 -9.37 22.42 18.42
N MET A 6 -8.27 23.14 18.68
CA MET A 6 -6.94 22.63 18.37
C MET A 6 -6.81 21.28 19.06
N VAL A 7 -6.42 20.24 18.32
CA VAL A 7 -6.06 18.99 18.96
C VAL A 7 -4.74 19.24 19.70
N GLU A 8 -4.82 19.30 21.03
CA GLU A 8 -3.64 19.35 21.89
C GLU A 8 -2.76 18.11 21.65
N GLY A 9 -1.44 18.27 21.67
CA GLY A 9 -0.49 17.16 21.55
C GLY A 9 0.09 16.90 20.16
N VAL A 10 -0.29 17.67 19.14
CA VAL A 10 0.40 17.61 17.83
C VAL A 10 1.72 18.38 17.87
N ASN A 11 2.83 17.71 17.56
CA ASN A 11 4.13 18.32 17.32
C ASN A 11 4.65 17.86 15.94
N VAL A 12 4.40 18.69 14.93
CA VAL A 12 4.73 18.38 13.53
C VAL A 12 6.23 18.20 13.33
N GLU A 13 7.06 19.04 13.94
CA GLU A 13 8.52 18.94 13.78
C GLU A 13 9.06 17.62 14.33
N LEU A 14 8.53 17.18 15.47
CA LEU A 14 8.89 15.90 16.07
C LEU A 14 8.43 14.73 15.19
N ALA A 15 7.21 14.78 14.65
CA ALA A 15 6.69 13.75 13.75
C ALA A 15 7.52 13.65 12.46
N LEU A 16 7.89 14.79 11.84
CA LEU A 16 8.70 14.82 10.60
C LEU A 16 10.15 14.36 10.81
N LYS A 17 10.65 14.33 12.05
CA LYS A 17 11.97 13.78 12.39
C LYS A 17 11.94 12.28 12.66
N PHE A 18 10.74 11.69 12.78
CA PHE A 18 10.59 10.29 13.09
C PHE A 18 11.02 9.40 11.93
N LYS A 19 11.83 8.40 12.27
CA LYS A 19 12.13 7.25 11.43
C LYS A 19 11.90 5.99 12.25
N GLN A 20 11.18 5.05 11.67
CA GLN A 20 10.99 3.74 12.25
C GLN A 20 12.34 2.99 12.26
N GLN A 21 12.55 2.14 13.27
CA GLN A 21 13.68 1.21 13.21
C GLN A 21 13.52 0.31 11.98
N PRO A 22 14.56 0.17 11.15
CA PRO A 22 14.46 -0.65 9.96
C PRO A 22 14.18 -2.09 10.35
N TYR A 23 13.33 -2.76 9.58
CA TYR A 23 13.02 -4.17 9.77
C TYR A 23 13.49 -4.96 8.54
N GLU A 24 13.90 -6.21 8.76
CA GLU A 24 14.30 -7.13 7.70
C GLU A 24 13.10 -7.94 7.23
N VAL A 25 12.98 -8.09 5.91
CA VAL A 25 11.98 -8.90 5.25
C VAL A 25 12.67 -9.81 4.25
N GLU A 26 12.36 -11.10 4.28
CA GLU A 26 12.68 -12.02 3.19
C GLU A 26 11.47 -12.16 2.27
N LEU A 27 11.63 -11.88 0.97
CA LEU A 27 10.56 -12.08 -0.01
C LEU A 27 10.63 -13.52 -0.49
N GLN A 28 9.78 -14.41 0.01
CA GLN A 28 9.80 -15.82 -0.40
C GLN A 28 9.05 -16.04 -1.72
N ASN A 29 9.35 -17.13 -2.43
CA ASN A 29 8.60 -17.52 -3.64
C ASN A 29 7.08 -17.60 -3.37
N ASN A 30 6.71 -18.19 -2.22
CA ASN A 30 5.31 -18.29 -1.81
C ASN A 30 4.66 -16.92 -1.60
N ASP A 31 5.40 -15.93 -1.09
CA ASP A 31 4.89 -14.58 -0.91
C ASP A 31 4.58 -13.92 -2.25
N ALA A 32 5.49 -14.07 -3.22
CA ALA A 32 5.35 -13.53 -4.57
C ALA A 32 4.16 -14.18 -5.30
N ILE A 33 4.06 -15.51 -5.25
CA ILE A 33 2.96 -16.27 -5.87
C ILE A 33 1.63 -15.92 -5.21
N LEU A 34 1.57 -15.91 -3.89
CA LEU A 34 0.35 -15.58 -3.15
C LEU A 34 -0.14 -14.17 -3.46
N TYR A 35 0.78 -13.21 -3.56
CA TYR A 35 0.46 -11.86 -4.00
C TYR A 35 -0.10 -11.85 -5.43
N ALA A 36 0.57 -12.50 -6.37
CA ALA A 36 0.14 -12.57 -7.76
C ALA A 36 -1.29 -13.14 -7.88
N LEU A 37 -1.57 -14.28 -7.24
CA LEU A 37 -2.91 -14.87 -7.19
C LEU A 37 -3.92 -13.93 -6.53
N GLY A 38 -3.51 -13.24 -5.46
CA GLY A 38 -4.30 -12.24 -4.75
C GLY A 38 -4.72 -11.04 -5.60
N ILE A 39 -4.04 -10.77 -6.72
CA ILE A 39 -4.34 -9.66 -7.65
C ILE A 39 -4.84 -10.15 -9.02
N GLY A 40 -5.31 -11.40 -9.08
CA GLY A 40 -6.03 -11.94 -10.24
C GLY A 40 -5.19 -12.68 -11.27
N PHE A 41 -3.88 -12.85 -11.03
CA PHE A 41 -3.12 -13.80 -11.83
C PHE A 41 -3.70 -15.22 -11.69
N GLN A 42 -3.52 -16.02 -12.74
CA GLN A 42 -4.07 -17.38 -12.89
C GLN A 42 -5.60 -17.52 -12.72
N ALA A 43 -6.38 -16.45 -12.94
CA ALA A 43 -7.85 -16.57 -13.01
C ALA A 43 -8.31 -17.56 -14.09
N ASP A 44 -7.60 -17.60 -15.22
CA ASP A 44 -7.58 -18.74 -16.14
C ASP A 44 -6.41 -19.66 -15.77
N ALA A 45 -6.72 -20.87 -15.29
CA ALA A 45 -5.74 -21.86 -14.88
C ALA A 45 -4.78 -22.27 -16.02
N MET A 46 -5.22 -22.15 -17.28
CA MET A 46 -4.46 -22.55 -18.45
C MET A 46 -3.58 -21.43 -19.03
N ASN A 47 -3.64 -20.22 -18.48
CA ASN A 47 -2.83 -19.11 -18.98
C ASN A 47 -1.36 -19.26 -18.56
N SER A 48 -0.54 -19.79 -19.46
CA SER A 48 0.89 -19.99 -19.22
C SER A 48 1.70 -18.70 -19.14
N LYS A 49 1.19 -17.57 -19.65
CA LYS A 49 1.89 -16.27 -19.58
C LYS A 49 2.04 -15.75 -18.15
N HIS A 50 1.18 -16.22 -17.26
CA HIS A 50 1.19 -15.86 -15.84
C HIS A 50 2.20 -16.68 -15.03
N TYR A 51 2.74 -17.79 -15.58
CA TYR A 51 3.68 -18.65 -14.86
C TYR A 51 4.92 -17.91 -14.35
N LYS A 52 5.36 -16.87 -15.06
CA LYS A 52 6.43 -15.97 -14.60
C LYS A 52 6.16 -15.32 -13.23
N PHE A 53 4.91 -15.25 -12.77
CA PHE A 53 4.54 -14.71 -11.46
C PHE A 53 3.93 -15.76 -10.51
N THR A 54 3.51 -16.92 -11.03
CA THR A 54 2.73 -17.92 -10.27
C THR A 54 3.35 -19.30 -10.21
N TYR A 55 4.50 -19.51 -10.83
CA TYR A 55 5.19 -20.80 -10.86
C TYR A 55 6.68 -20.63 -10.63
N GLU A 56 7.15 -21.08 -9.47
CA GLU A 56 8.52 -20.91 -9.00
C GLU A 56 9.57 -21.62 -9.86
N ASN A 57 9.19 -22.60 -10.69
CA ASN A 57 10.10 -23.26 -11.64
C ASN A 57 9.98 -22.74 -13.08
N ALA A 58 9.26 -21.63 -13.31
CA ALA A 58 9.34 -20.94 -14.60
C ALA A 58 10.74 -20.34 -14.78
N GLU A 59 11.29 -20.38 -16.00
CA GLU A 59 12.63 -19.84 -16.29
C GLU A 59 12.74 -18.34 -15.99
N ASP A 60 11.63 -17.61 -16.11
CA ASP A 60 11.52 -16.17 -15.88
C ASP A 60 10.73 -15.82 -14.61
N PHE A 61 10.70 -16.73 -13.63
CA PHE A 61 9.99 -16.52 -12.36
C PHE A 61 10.48 -15.25 -11.64
N GLN A 62 9.53 -14.39 -11.26
CA GLN A 62 9.80 -13.11 -10.63
C GLN A 62 8.60 -12.62 -9.82
N ALA A 63 8.84 -11.66 -8.92
CA ALA A 63 7.76 -10.97 -8.23
C ALA A 63 7.11 -9.93 -9.15
N PHE A 64 5.78 -9.83 -9.10
CA PHE A 64 5.10 -8.71 -9.77
C PHE A 64 5.46 -7.38 -9.06
N PRO A 65 5.76 -6.27 -9.77
CA PRO A 65 6.38 -5.10 -9.16
C PRO A 65 5.61 -4.54 -7.95
N THR A 66 4.28 -4.49 -8.04
CA THR A 66 3.45 -3.96 -6.95
C THR A 66 3.45 -4.84 -5.70
N ASN A 67 4.08 -6.02 -5.70
CA ASN A 67 4.36 -6.83 -4.50
C ASN A 67 5.19 -6.04 -3.47
N ALA A 68 5.90 -4.99 -3.90
CA ALA A 68 6.56 -4.02 -3.04
C ALA A 68 5.63 -3.46 -1.95
N VAL A 69 4.35 -3.20 -2.25
CA VAL A 69 3.42 -2.67 -1.23
C VAL A 69 3.27 -3.67 -0.09
N THR A 70 3.19 -4.97 -0.38
CA THR A 70 3.04 -6.03 0.64
C THR A 70 4.34 -6.41 1.34
N VAL A 71 5.50 -6.06 0.76
CA VAL A 71 6.79 -6.10 1.46
C VAL A 71 6.82 -5.03 2.55
N CYS A 72 6.31 -3.82 2.28
CA CYS A 72 6.14 -2.77 3.28
C CYS A 72 5.04 -3.08 4.31
N HIS A 73 4.05 -3.94 4.00
CA HIS A 73 3.04 -4.37 4.97
C HIS A 73 3.53 -5.46 5.94
N ARG A 74 4.80 -5.43 6.36
CA ARG A 74 5.39 -6.38 7.33
C ARG A 74 6.07 -5.67 8.50
N GLY A 75 5.85 -4.37 8.61
CA GLY A 75 6.41 -3.52 9.65
C GLY A 75 5.37 -2.98 10.63
N PRO A 76 5.82 -2.17 11.60
CA PRO A 76 4.98 -1.65 12.69
C PRO A 76 3.73 -0.89 12.23
N PHE A 77 3.83 -0.05 11.18
CA PHE A 77 2.65 0.66 10.67
C PHE A 77 1.58 -0.29 10.11
N ALA A 78 1.97 -1.42 9.51
CA ALA A 78 1.05 -2.43 9.01
C ALA A 78 0.38 -3.21 10.15
N ASP A 79 1.10 -3.41 11.25
CA ASP A 79 0.58 -4.00 12.49
C ASP A 79 -0.32 -3.03 13.29
N GLY A 80 -0.48 -1.79 12.79
CA GLY A 80 -1.29 -0.75 13.42
C GLY A 80 -0.57 0.03 14.52
N ASP A 81 0.75 -0.14 14.66
CA ASP A 81 1.56 0.65 15.59
C ASP A 81 1.89 2.01 15.00
N PHE A 82 0.98 2.97 15.21
CA PHE A 82 1.16 4.37 14.84
C PHE A 82 1.70 5.22 16.01
N SER A 83 2.57 4.64 16.85
CA SER A 83 3.21 5.34 17.98
C SER A 83 4.31 6.31 17.52
N VAL A 84 3.94 7.26 16.65
CA VAL A 84 4.83 8.27 16.09
C VAL A 84 4.91 9.46 17.05
N PRO A 85 6.10 9.81 17.57
CA PRO A 85 6.27 10.99 18.41
C PRO A 85 5.74 12.26 17.74
N GLY A 86 4.93 13.03 18.46
CA GLY A 86 4.31 14.25 17.93
C GLY A 86 2.97 14.03 17.20
N ILE A 87 2.51 12.78 17.07
CA ILE A 87 1.14 12.46 16.67
C ILE A 87 0.41 11.92 17.91
N PRO A 88 -0.73 12.52 18.31
CA PRO A 88 -1.49 12.02 19.44
C PRO A 88 -2.09 10.63 19.12
N PRO A 89 -2.28 9.76 20.13
CA PRO A 89 -2.95 8.48 19.92
C PRO A 89 -4.32 8.68 19.27
N PHE A 90 -4.66 7.80 18.33
CA PHE A 90 -5.94 7.82 17.65
C PHE A 90 -6.48 6.41 17.47
N ASN A 91 -7.80 6.31 17.27
CA ASN A 91 -8.43 5.04 16.96
C ASN A 91 -8.09 4.64 15.51
N PRO A 92 -7.46 3.48 15.25
CA PRO A 92 -7.17 3.02 13.89
C PRO A 92 -8.40 2.94 12.97
N MET A 93 -9.62 2.79 13.51
CA MET A 93 -10.86 2.85 12.72
C MET A 93 -11.14 4.23 12.09
N MET A 94 -10.44 5.26 12.55
CA MET A 94 -10.53 6.63 12.01
C MET A 94 -9.57 6.86 10.83
N LEU A 95 -8.69 5.90 10.55
CA LEU A 95 -7.68 5.93 9.52
C LEU A 95 -8.23 5.34 8.22
N LEU A 96 -8.00 6.07 7.13
CA LEU A 96 -8.29 5.61 5.77
C LEU A 96 -6.99 5.62 4.97
N HIS A 97 -6.72 4.56 4.24
CA HIS A 97 -5.69 4.56 3.21
C HIS A 97 -6.20 5.41 2.04
N GLY A 98 -5.62 6.60 1.86
CA GLY A 98 -6.07 7.57 0.87
C GLY A 98 -5.39 7.42 -0.48
N GLU A 99 -4.06 7.43 -0.49
CA GLU A 99 -3.26 7.46 -1.72
C GLU A 99 -2.02 6.57 -1.58
N GLU A 100 -1.67 5.89 -2.66
CA GLU A 100 -0.48 5.03 -2.76
C GLU A 100 0.32 5.41 -4.01
N GLN A 101 1.63 5.53 -3.87
CA GLN A 101 2.57 5.72 -4.98
C GLN A 101 3.74 4.76 -4.81
N VAL A 102 4.13 4.10 -5.90
CA VAL A 102 5.32 3.25 -5.91
C VAL A 102 6.30 3.75 -6.97
N ILE A 103 7.56 3.92 -6.57
CA ILE A 103 8.67 4.29 -7.44
C ILE A 103 9.62 3.11 -7.50
N PHE A 104 9.64 2.42 -8.63
CA PHE A 104 10.51 1.28 -8.83
C PHE A 104 11.88 1.73 -9.36
N THR A 105 12.95 1.25 -8.72
CA THR A 105 14.34 1.49 -9.11
C THR A 105 14.98 0.20 -9.63
N LYS A 106 14.69 -0.92 -8.97
CA LYS A 106 15.10 -2.28 -9.36
C LYS A 106 14.00 -3.29 -8.99
N PRO A 107 13.89 -4.41 -9.72
CA PRO A 107 12.93 -5.45 -9.40
C PRO A 107 13.20 -6.08 -8.03
N LEU A 108 12.15 -6.48 -7.34
CA LEU A 108 12.26 -7.33 -6.17
C LEU A 108 12.45 -8.78 -6.61
N VAL A 109 13.32 -9.50 -5.93
CA VAL A 109 13.75 -10.84 -6.32
C VAL A 109 13.30 -11.83 -5.23
N PRO A 110 12.44 -12.80 -5.56
CA PRO A 110 12.12 -13.88 -4.64
C PRO A 110 13.39 -14.61 -4.14
N GLY A 111 13.43 -14.93 -2.85
CA GLY A 111 14.58 -15.48 -2.14
C GLY A 111 15.56 -14.45 -1.59
N GLN A 112 15.40 -13.15 -1.90
CA GLN A 112 16.25 -12.09 -1.35
C GLN A 112 15.70 -11.49 -0.05
N LYS A 113 16.63 -10.96 0.75
CA LYS A 113 16.37 -10.21 1.97
C LYS A 113 16.50 -8.71 1.72
N TYR A 114 15.58 -7.95 2.31
CA TYR A 114 15.50 -6.51 2.21
C TYR A 114 15.40 -5.88 3.60
N HIS A 115 16.02 -4.71 3.76
CA HIS A 115 15.65 -3.78 4.81
C HIS A 115 14.55 -2.86 4.31
N VAL A 116 13.52 -2.68 5.15
CA VAL A 116 12.51 -1.64 4.94
C VAL A 116 12.69 -0.57 6.00
N GLN A 117 12.86 0.68 5.57
CA GLN A 117 12.93 1.84 6.45
C GLN A 117 11.77 2.78 6.16
N GLU A 118 11.00 3.11 7.20
CA GLU A 118 9.82 3.97 7.12
C GLU A 118 10.12 5.31 7.78
N GLU A 119 9.78 6.40 7.09
CA GLU A 119 9.96 7.76 7.62
C GLU A 119 8.77 8.65 7.27
N ILE A 120 8.40 9.56 8.18
CA ILE A 120 7.31 10.50 7.92
C ILE A 120 7.78 11.55 6.91
N ALA A 121 7.26 11.47 5.69
CA ALA A 121 7.57 12.39 4.60
C ALA A 121 6.83 13.72 4.74
N ASP A 122 5.59 13.68 5.26
CA ASP A 122 4.80 14.88 5.54
C ASP A 122 3.68 14.61 6.56
N PHE A 123 3.22 15.65 7.26
CA PHE A 123 2.08 15.54 8.18
C PHE A 123 1.20 16.79 8.10
N GLN A 124 0.10 16.69 7.37
CA GLN A 124 -0.68 17.84 6.90
C GLN A 124 -2.02 17.97 7.63
N ASP A 125 -2.37 19.19 8.02
CA ASP A 125 -3.68 19.54 8.54
C ASP A 125 -4.68 19.70 7.37
N LYS A 126 -5.80 18.98 7.46
CA LYS A 126 -6.95 19.07 6.54
C LYS A 126 -8.20 19.60 7.24
N GLY A 127 -8.03 20.30 8.36
CA GLY A 127 -9.08 20.91 9.17
C GLY A 127 -9.74 19.92 10.12
N LYS A 128 -10.50 18.95 9.58
CA LYS A 128 -11.21 17.93 10.39
C LYS A 128 -10.44 16.62 10.58
N GLY A 129 -9.24 16.55 10.04
CA GLY A 129 -8.38 15.38 10.06
C GLY A 129 -6.99 15.74 9.54
N ALA A 130 -6.09 14.77 9.58
CA ALA A 130 -4.72 14.91 9.17
C ALA A 130 -4.42 13.97 8.01
N LEU A 131 -3.51 14.38 7.14
CA LEU A 131 -2.91 13.50 6.14
C LEU A 131 -1.49 13.18 6.61
N LEU A 132 -1.28 11.93 7.03
CA LEU A 132 0.03 11.39 7.34
C LEU A 132 0.61 10.75 6.09
N ILE A 133 1.74 11.27 5.60
CA ILE A 133 2.44 10.74 4.44
C ILE A 133 3.76 10.17 4.93
N PHE A 134 4.04 8.92 4.59
CA PHE A 134 5.30 8.28 4.91
C PHE A 134 5.88 7.56 3.69
N ASP A 135 7.20 7.48 3.66
CA ASP A 135 7.95 6.74 2.65
C ASP A 135 8.53 5.48 3.30
N SER A 136 8.30 4.34 2.65
CA SER A 136 8.94 3.06 2.95
C SER A 136 9.96 2.76 1.85
N LYS A 137 11.25 2.76 2.22
CA LYS A 137 12.37 2.45 1.30
C LYS A 137 12.78 1.01 1.47
N ILE A 138 12.75 0.25 0.36
CA ILE A 138 13.15 -1.15 0.31
C ILE A 138 14.57 -1.23 -0.27
N THR A 139 15.54 -1.65 0.53
CA THR A 139 16.96 -1.78 0.15
C THR A 139 17.45 -3.20 0.34
N SER A 140 18.27 -3.73 -0.58
CA SER A 140 18.88 -5.05 -0.43
C SER A 140 19.74 -5.12 0.83
N VAL A 141 19.60 -6.18 1.63
CA VAL A 141 20.48 -6.42 2.80
C VAL A 141 21.91 -6.71 2.35
N GLU A 142 22.07 -7.41 1.22
CA GLU A 142 23.39 -7.83 0.72
C GLU A 142 24.17 -6.68 0.09
N THR A 143 23.51 -5.88 -0.75
CA THR A 143 24.19 -4.86 -1.58
C THR A 143 23.99 -3.43 -1.07
N GLY A 144 22.99 -3.20 -0.22
CA GLY A 144 22.58 -1.85 0.22
C GLY A 144 21.89 -1.03 -0.88
N GLU A 145 21.63 -1.60 -2.05
CA GLU A 145 21.01 -0.88 -3.17
C GLU A 145 19.52 -0.65 -2.95
N LEU A 146 19.00 0.50 -3.41
CA LEU A 146 17.58 0.81 -3.39
C LEU A 146 16.84 0.06 -4.50
N HIS A 147 15.80 -0.68 -4.14
CA HIS A 147 14.92 -1.37 -5.09
C HIS A 147 13.64 -0.60 -5.34
N THR A 148 12.98 -0.14 -4.28
CA THR A 148 11.68 0.52 -4.40
C THR A 148 11.48 1.53 -3.28
N THR A 149 10.82 2.65 -3.61
CA THR A 149 10.24 3.55 -2.61
C THR A 149 8.73 3.49 -2.73
N VAL A 150 8.05 3.13 -1.64
CA VAL A 150 6.60 3.16 -1.53
C VAL A 150 6.23 4.39 -0.72
N ARG A 151 5.32 5.22 -1.22
CA ARG A 151 4.77 6.37 -0.51
C ARG A 151 3.30 6.15 -0.25
N SER A 152 2.93 6.06 1.02
CA SER A 152 1.54 5.88 1.45
C SER A 152 1.04 7.14 2.13
N SER A 153 -0.23 7.47 1.88
CA SER A 153 -0.91 8.60 2.50
C SER A 153 -2.14 8.11 3.26
N LEU A 154 -2.11 8.31 4.57
CA LEU A 154 -3.17 7.91 5.49
C LEU A 154 -3.94 9.14 5.96
N PHE A 155 -5.25 9.14 5.75
CA PHE A 155 -6.12 10.18 6.26
C PHE A 155 -6.66 9.78 7.63
N VAL A 156 -6.25 10.49 8.67
CA VAL A 156 -6.67 10.24 10.04
C VAL A 156 -7.73 11.26 10.45
N ARG A 157 -8.97 10.81 10.57
CA ARG A 157 -10.09 11.65 10.99
C ARG A 157 -9.95 12.06 12.47
N GLY A 158 -10.35 13.28 12.80
CA GLY A 158 -10.38 13.79 14.17
C GLY A 158 -9.09 14.44 14.67
N ILE A 159 -7.96 14.23 14.00
CA ILE A 159 -6.70 14.93 14.30
C ILE A 159 -6.55 16.12 13.32
N GLY A 160 -6.95 17.33 13.71
CA GLY A 160 -6.87 18.49 12.82
C GLY A 160 -6.80 19.81 13.57
N GLY A 161 -6.69 20.91 12.82
CA GLY A 161 -6.63 22.27 13.39
C GLY A 161 -5.26 22.69 13.94
N PHE A 162 -4.19 21.98 13.57
CA PHE A 162 -2.80 22.31 13.94
C PHE A 162 -2.07 23.18 12.90
N GLY A 163 -2.72 23.52 11.78
CA GLY A 163 -2.32 24.58 10.86
C GLY A 163 -1.20 24.26 9.86
N HIS A 164 -0.53 23.10 9.97
CA HIS A 164 0.55 22.76 9.04
C HIS A 164 0.01 22.31 7.68
N LYS A 165 0.25 23.09 6.63
CA LYS A 165 -0.31 22.79 5.29
C LYS A 165 0.38 21.64 4.53
N GLY A 166 1.52 21.17 5.01
CA GLY A 166 2.38 20.23 4.31
C GLY A 166 3.13 20.84 3.13
N LYS A 167 4.16 20.14 2.68
CA LYS A 167 4.99 20.48 1.50
C LYS A 167 4.70 19.56 0.31
N ILE A 168 4.31 18.32 0.58
CA ILE A 168 4.03 17.32 -0.46
C ILE A 168 2.63 17.54 -1.02
N ARG A 169 2.54 17.56 -2.35
CA ARG A 169 1.29 17.54 -3.10
C ARG A 169 1.41 16.40 -4.09
N GLN A 170 0.72 15.29 -3.84
CA GLN A 170 0.59 14.26 -4.86
C GLN A 170 -0.27 14.82 -5.99
N THR A 171 0.31 14.90 -7.18
CA THR A 171 -0.38 15.41 -8.38
C THR A 171 -0.58 14.28 -9.35
N PHE A 172 -1.84 13.89 -9.54
CA PHE A 172 -2.20 12.88 -10.53
C PHE A 172 -2.55 13.56 -11.86
N PRO A 173 -2.17 12.98 -13.00
CA PRO A 173 -2.63 13.47 -14.30
C PRO A 173 -4.16 13.40 -14.34
N LYS A 174 -4.80 14.45 -14.85
CA LYS A 174 -6.25 14.42 -15.08
C LYS A 174 -6.54 13.39 -16.17
N ALA A 175 -7.57 12.58 -15.95
CA ALA A 175 -8.08 11.69 -16.98
C ALA A 175 -8.42 12.49 -18.26
N PRO A 176 -8.01 12.03 -19.46
CA PRO A 176 -8.35 12.70 -20.71
C PRO A 176 -9.86 12.86 -20.90
N LYS A 177 -10.31 14.00 -21.43
CA LYS A 177 -11.74 14.25 -21.75
C LYS A 177 -12.14 13.60 -23.09
N ARG A 178 -11.88 12.30 -23.24
CA ARG A 178 -12.25 11.46 -24.39
C ARG A 178 -12.56 10.04 -23.93
N ALA A 179 -13.05 9.19 -24.81
CA ALA A 179 -13.25 7.76 -24.51
C ALA A 179 -11.92 7.07 -24.14
N PRO A 180 -11.92 6.07 -23.22
CA PRO A 180 -10.74 5.26 -22.92
C PRO A 180 -10.23 4.51 -24.15
N ASP A 181 -8.90 4.37 -24.28
CA ASP A 181 -8.29 3.55 -25.35
C ASP A 181 -8.50 2.05 -25.13
N PHE A 182 -8.64 1.65 -23.87
CA PHE A 182 -8.79 0.27 -23.46
C PHE A 182 -9.60 0.23 -22.17
N VAL A 183 -10.55 -0.71 -22.11
CA VAL A 183 -11.33 -1.03 -20.92
C VAL A 183 -11.26 -2.54 -20.75
N LYS A 184 -10.99 -2.97 -19.52
CA LYS A 184 -11.00 -4.37 -19.12
C LYS A 184 -11.85 -4.48 -17.87
N GLU A 185 -12.85 -5.33 -17.93
CA GLU A 185 -13.66 -5.71 -16.78
C GLU A 185 -13.24 -7.10 -16.33
N GLU A 186 -13.04 -7.26 -15.03
CA GLU A 186 -12.69 -8.52 -14.40
C GLU A 186 -13.51 -8.73 -13.15
N GLN A 187 -14.00 -9.95 -12.99
CA GLN A 187 -14.76 -10.34 -11.81
C GLN A 187 -13.80 -10.76 -10.71
N THR A 188 -13.84 -10.05 -9.59
CA THR A 188 -13.16 -10.48 -8.37
C THR A 188 -13.83 -11.72 -7.79
N GLN A 189 -13.06 -12.56 -7.08
CA GLN A 189 -13.62 -13.70 -6.37
C GLN A 189 -14.46 -13.24 -5.17
N LYS A 190 -15.49 -14.01 -4.79
CA LYS A 190 -16.29 -13.70 -3.58
C LYS A 190 -15.45 -13.67 -2.30
N ASN A 191 -14.36 -14.42 -2.27
CA ASN A 191 -13.41 -14.51 -1.17
C ASN A 191 -12.10 -13.76 -1.48
N GLN A 192 -12.06 -12.83 -2.44
CA GLN A 192 -10.83 -12.12 -2.83
C GLN A 192 -10.14 -11.43 -1.65
N ALA A 193 -10.91 -10.79 -0.76
CA ALA A 193 -10.38 -10.14 0.43
C ALA A 193 -9.77 -11.14 1.44
N PHE A 194 -10.32 -12.36 1.53
CA PHE A 194 -9.78 -13.43 2.37
C PHE A 194 -8.47 -14.00 1.82
N LEU A 195 -8.29 -14.00 0.50
CA LEU A 195 -7.04 -14.37 -0.14
C LEU A 195 -6.00 -13.25 0.01
N TYR A 196 -6.33 -12.03 -0.40
CA TYR A 196 -5.39 -10.91 -0.44
C TYR A 196 -4.85 -10.52 0.94
N ARG A 197 -5.67 -10.62 2.00
CA ARG A 197 -5.20 -10.36 3.38
C ARG A 197 -4.07 -11.27 3.83
N LEU A 198 -3.89 -12.43 3.19
CA LEU A 198 -2.78 -13.33 3.49
C LEU A 198 -1.43 -12.71 3.09
N CYS A 199 -1.44 -11.69 2.23
CA CYS A 199 -0.29 -10.84 1.89
C CYS A 199 0.00 -9.75 2.94
N ASN A 200 -0.34 -10.01 4.21
CA ASN A 200 -0.04 -9.25 5.43
C ASN A 200 -0.90 -8.02 5.76
N ASP A 201 -1.84 -7.59 4.90
CA ASP A 201 -2.88 -6.66 5.36
C ASP A 201 -4.00 -7.41 6.11
N ARG A 202 -3.84 -7.53 7.43
CA ARG A 202 -4.73 -8.28 8.31
C ARG A 202 -5.92 -7.48 8.83
N ASN A 203 -6.14 -6.25 8.37
CA ASN A 203 -7.17 -5.35 8.86
C ASN A 203 -8.57 -6.03 8.83
N PRO A 204 -9.28 -6.10 9.97
CA PRO A 204 -10.57 -6.78 10.05
C PRO A 204 -11.68 -6.11 9.24
N LEU A 205 -11.52 -4.85 8.81
CA LEU A 205 -12.42 -4.14 7.90
C LEU A 205 -12.79 -4.96 6.64
N HIS A 206 -11.86 -5.80 6.19
CA HIS A 206 -11.94 -6.57 4.96
C HIS A 206 -12.59 -7.95 5.12
N VAL A 207 -12.87 -8.40 6.35
CA VAL A 207 -13.41 -9.77 6.57
C VAL A 207 -14.48 -9.85 7.65
N ASP A 208 -14.49 -8.95 8.63
CA ASP A 208 -15.45 -8.96 9.73
C ASP A 208 -16.57 -7.93 9.47
N PRO A 209 -17.83 -8.38 9.29
CA PRO A 209 -18.96 -7.49 9.07
C PRO A 209 -19.18 -6.46 10.18
N GLN A 210 -18.91 -6.80 11.45
CA GLN A 210 -19.08 -5.87 12.57
C GLN A 210 -18.05 -4.74 12.49
N MET A 211 -16.79 -5.09 12.20
CA MET A 211 -15.72 -4.11 12.02
C MET A 211 -15.92 -3.24 10.78
N SER A 212 -16.44 -3.83 9.70
CA SER A 212 -16.79 -3.08 8.50
C SER A 212 -17.91 -2.07 8.74
N ALA A 213 -18.96 -2.47 9.47
CA ALA A 213 -20.06 -1.59 9.87
C ALA A 213 -19.58 -0.43 10.76
N MET A 214 -18.63 -0.68 11.67
CA MET A 214 -17.99 0.39 12.46
C MET A 214 -17.22 1.40 11.59
N GLY A 215 -16.66 0.95 10.46
CA GLY A 215 -16.04 1.79 9.45
C GLY A 215 -17.04 2.57 8.57
N GLY A 216 -18.33 2.23 8.65
CA GLY A 216 -19.41 2.83 7.86
C GLY A 216 -19.73 2.11 6.56
N PHE A 217 -19.31 0.85 6.41
CA PHE A 217 -19.59 0.03 5.23
C PHE A 217 -20.69 -0.99 5.51
N GLU A 218 -21.56 -1.25 4.53
CA GLU A 218 -22.65 -2.25 4.66
C GLU A 218 -22.11 -3.68 4.70
N THR A 219 -20.99 -3.94 4.03
CA THR A 219 -20.31 -5.24 3.96
C THR A 219 -18.80 -5.05 3.96
N PRO A 220 -18.01 -6.07 4.37
CA PRO A 220 -16.56 -6.07 4.17
C PRO A 220 -16.17 -5.66 2.76
N ILE A 221 -15.24 -4.70 2.65
CA ILE A 221 -14.75 -4.19 1.37
C ILE A 221 -13.44 -4.85 0.98
N LEU A 222 -13.16 -4.94 -0.33
CA LEU A 222 -11.86 -5.37 -0.82
C LEU A 222 -10.78 -4.33 -0.46
N HIS A 223 -9.56 -4.79 -0.22
CA HIS A 223 -8.40 -3.92 -0.02
C HIS A 223 -8.19 -3.00 -1.22
N GLY A 224 -7.96 -1.71 -0.96
CA GLY A 224 -7.60 -0.75 -2.01
C GLY A 224 -6.36 -1.19 -2.79
N LEU A 225 -5.36 -1.74 -2.07
CA LEU A 225 -4.12 -2.25 -2.67
C LEU A 225 -4.32 -3.54 -3.49
N CYS A 226 -5.37 -4.32 -3.24
CA CYS A 226 -5.76 -5.41 -4.13
C CYS A 226 -6.26 -4.84 -5.46
N SER A 227 -7.18 -3.87 -5.42
CA SER A 227 -7.69 -3.18 -6.62
C SER A 227 -6.58 -2.46 -7.40
N TYR A 228 -5.62 -1.88 -6.67
CA TYR A 228 -4.39 -1.31 -7.24
C TYR A 228 -3.57 -2.35 -8.00
N GLY A 229 -3.32 -3.51 -7.39
CA GLY A 229 -2.59 -4.62 -8.03
C GLY A 229 -3.30 -5.17 -9.27
N PHE A 230 -4.63 -5.35 -9.22
CA PHE A 230 -5.43 -5.72 -10.40
C PHE A 230 -5.25 -4.70 -11.54
N SER A 231 -5.37 -3.42 -11.22
CA SER A 231 -5.22 -2.35 -12.21
C SER A 231 -3.81 -2.30 -12.81
N ALA A 232 -2.78 -2.43 -11.97
CA ALA A 232 -1.39 -2.48 -12.39
C ALA A 232 -1.11 -3.68 -13.30
N ARG A 233 -1.61 -4.87 -12.95
CA ARG A 233 -1.52 -6.08 -13.78
C ARG A 233 -2.13 -5.88 -15.15
N VAL A 234 -3.37 -5.38 -15.21
CA VAL A 234 -4.06 -5.13 -16.48
C VAL A 234 -3.31 -4.12 -17.36
N ILE A 235 -2.75 -3.07 -16.76
CA ILE A 235 -1.93 -2.07 -17.48
C ILE A 235 -0.65 -2.73 -18.00
N GLN A 236 0.05 -3.49 -17.17
CA GLN A 236 1.29 -4.19 -17.53
C GLN A 236 1.04 -5.19 -18.67
N GLU A 237 0.05 -6.06 -18.55
CA GLU A 237 -0.29 -7.05 -19.58
C GLU A 237 -0.65 -6.39 -20.93
N LYS A 238 -1.26 -5.20 -20.88
CA LYS A 238 -1.70 -4.50 -22.09
C LYS A 238 -0.59 -3.70 -22.77
N TYR A 239 0.20 -2.96 -21.99
CA TYR A 239 1.11 -1.93 -22.50
C TYR A 239 2.59 -2.29 -22.36
N CYS A 240 2.93 -3.19 -21.43
CA CYS A 240 4.32 -3.60 -21.14
C CYS A 240 4.44 -5.13 -20.99
N PRO A 241 3.97 -5.96 -21.94
CA PRO A 241 3.86 -7.41 -21.75
C PRO A 241 5.21 -8.13 -21.53
N GLU A 242 6.29 -7.57 -22.06
CA GLU A 242 7.64 -8.13 -22.00
C GLU A 242 8.47 -7.59 -20.82
N ASP A 243 8.09 -6.43 -20.28
CA ASP A 243 8.80 -5.79 -19.16
C ASP A 243 7.78 -5.46 -18.06
N PRO A 244 7.75 -6.24 -16.97
CA PRO A 244 6.84 -5.95 -15.89
C PRO A 244 7.24 -4.70 -15.09
N GLN A 245 8.49 -4.22 -15.20
CA GLN A 245 9.01 -3.16 -14.34
C GLN A 245 8.51 -1.75 -14.69
#